data_AF-A0A149R0L9-F1
#
_entry.id   AF-A0A149R0L9-F1
#
_cell.length_a   1.000
_cell.length_b   1.000
_cell.length_c   1.000
_cell.angle_alpha   90.00
_cell.angle_beta   90.00
_cell.angle_gamma   90.00
#
_symmetry.space_group_name_H-M   'P 1'
#
loop_
_entity.id
_entity.type
_entity.pdbx_description
1 polymer ?
#
loop_
_entity_poly.entity_id
_entity_poly.type
_entity_poly.pdbx_seq_one_letter_code
_entity_poly.pdbx_strand_id
1 'polypeptide(L)'
;MTETSPTLRLWFMDWHGWMLDHDPLKDAPTRTPFQPGRLPGLCALVPAAFQFPCRPFMEKRVSMPRAFPEMEMQELPHNRVAFFLPRHETYLISVPFGSGLVDYYSPSQKEWETFLPLTLEMLRGLSLLVTPAALKLEDDTGEELPTPALHEQMTLRFGERNLPLFLNTDALTRIGQIMPGTSASIELTWQIDAAPSPVIVHHQTAPTPAPETL
;
A
#
# COMPACT_ATOMS: atom_id res chain seq x y z
N MET A 1 -12.07 19.31 27.88
CA MET A 1 -11.01 18.83 26.97
C MET A 1 -11.58 17.60 26.27
N THR A 2 -11.95 17.69 25.01
CA THR A 2 -12.42 16.55 24.23
C THR A 2 -11.21 15.70 23.87
N GLU A 3 -11.08 14.54 24.51
CA GLU A 3 -10.12 13.51 24.10
C GLU A 3 -10.46 13.09 22.66
N THR A 4 -9.73 13.64 21.68
CA THR A 4 -9.79 13.12 20.32
C THR A 4 -9.16 11.74 20.33
N SER A 5 -9.97 10.71 20.06
CA SER A 5 -9.47 9.35 19.90
C SER A 5 -8.33 9.31 18.88
N PRO A 6 -7.28 8.51 19.10
CA PRO A 6 -6.17 8.41 18.16
C PRO A 6 -6.69 7.99 16.78
N THR A 7 -6.22 8.67 15.73
CA THR A 7 -6.58 8.39 14.33
C THR A 7 -5.44 7.69 13.61
N LEU A 8 -5.77 6.71 12.79
CA LEU A 8 -4.87 6.03 11.86
C LEU A 8 -5.03 6.65 10.47
N ARG A 9 -3.89 6.91 9.81
CA ARG A 9 -3.86 7.35 8.41
C ARG A 9 -3.55 6.15 7.51
N LEU A 10 -4.38 5.95 6.49
CA LEU A 10 -4.26 4.87 5.52
C LEU A 10 -4.13 5.42 4.10
N TRP A 11 -3.24 4.83 3.33
CA TRP A 11 -3.13 5.01 1.88
C TRP A 11 -3.64 3.75 1.19
N PHE A 12 -4.00 3.86 -0.09
CA PHE A 12 -4.66 2.76 -0.78
C PHE A 12 -3.93 2.43 -2.08
N MET A 13 -3.58 1.16 -2.25
CA MET A 13 -3.16 0.62 -3.52
C MET A 13 -4.37 -0.03 -4.19
N ASP A 14 -4.60 0.26 -5.47
CA ASP A 14 -5.67 -0.37 -6.24
C ASP A 14 -5.27 -1.76 -6.77
N TRP A 15 -6.24 -2.45 -7.36
CA TRP A 15 -6.03 -3.75 -8.00
C TRP A 15 -4.91 -3.75 -9.05
N HIS A 16 -4.56 -2.62 -9.66
CA HIS A 16 -3.55 -2.54 -10.71
C HIS A 16 -2.14 -2.28 -10.14
N GLY A 17 -1.99 -2.23 -8.82
CA GLY A 17 -0.73 -1.91 -8.15
C GLY A 17 -0.42 -0.42 -8.13
N TRP A 18 -1.39 0.44 -8.40
CA TRP A 18 -1.21 1.89 -8.41
C TRP A 18 -1.72 2.48 -7.11
N MET A 19 -1.15 3.60 -6.69
CA MET A 19 -1.58 4.29 -5.49
C MET A 19 -2.74 5.22 -5.82
N LEU A 20 -3.81 5.12 -5.04
CA LEU A 20 -4.89 6.10 -5.05
C LEU A 20 -4.33 7.48 -4.65
N ASP A 21 -4.61 8.48 -5.47
CA ASP A 21 -4.03 9.82 -5.38
C ASP A 21 -5.11 10.88 -5.66
N HIS A 22 -4.74 12.15 -5.58
CA HIS A 22 -5.62 13.29 -5.89
C HIS A 22 -4.99 14.18 -6.95
N ASP A 23 -5.76 14.50 -7.99
CA ASP A 23 -5.38 15.50 -8.99
C ASP A 23 -5.82 16.90 -8.49
N PRO A 24 -4.89 17.78 -8.07
CA PRO A 24 -5.25 19.09 -7.54
C PRO A 24 -5.81 20.05 -8.60
N LEU A 25 -5.55 19.82 -9.89
CA LEU A 25 -6.04 20.66 -10.97
C LEU A 25 -7.49 20.33 -11.32
N LYS A 26 -7.84 19.05 -11.34
CA LYS A 26 -9.21 18.58 -11.61
C LYS A 26 -10.08 18.49 -10.35
N ASP A 27 -9.45 18.58 -9.19
CA ASP A 27 -10.04 18.32 -7.88
C ASP A 27 -10.79 16.98 -7.80
N ALA A 28 -10.18 15.93 -8.36
CA ALA A 28 -10.79 14.61 -8.51
C ALA A 28 -9.84 13.50 -8.02
N PRO A 29 -10.36 12.34 -7.59
CA PRO A 29 -9.51 11.18 -7.33
C PRO A 29 -8.81 10.77 -8.64
N THR A 30 -7.58 10.30 -8.50
CA THR A 30 -6.80 9.74 -9.59
C THR A 30 -5.94 8.61 -9.03
N ARG A 31 -5.03 8.08 -9.83
CA ARG A 31 -4.06 7.09 -9.39
C ARG A 31 -2.71 7.40 -9.99
N THR A 32 -1.66 7.08 -9.24
CA THR A 32 -0.28 7.26 -9.68
C THR A 32 0.51 5.97 -9.47
N PRO A 33 1.50 5.65 -10.31
CA PRO A 33 2.40 4.53 -10.04
C PRO A 33 3.03 4.68 -8.66
N PHE A 34 3.24 3.57 -7.96
CA PHE A 34 3.97 3.58 -6.71
C PHE A 34 5.38 4.16 -6.91
N GLN A 35 5.77 5.10 -6.05
CA GLN A 35 7.09 5.75 -6.07
C GLN A 35 7.72 5.62 -4.69
N PRO A 36 8.84 4.89 -4.54
CA PRO A 36 9.51 4.72 -3.26
C PRO A 36 9.81 6.06 -2.59
N GLY A 37 9.51 6.17 -1.29
CA GLY A 37 9.74 7.38 -0.50
C GLY A 37 8.75 8.54 -0.76
N ARG A 38 7.83 8.42 -1.72
CA ARG A 38 6.79 9.42 -1.97
C ARG A 38 5.43 8.95 -1.45
N LEU A 39 4.83 9.75 -0.57
CA LEU A 39 3.45 9.52 -0.13
C LEU A 39 2.45 10.06 -1.16
N PRO A 40 1.41 9.29 -1.51
CA PRO A 40 0.29 9.77 -2.33
C PRO A 40 -0.40 10.99 -1.71
N GLY A 41 -1.01 11.81 -2.56
CA GLY A 41 -1.73 13.02 -2.19
C GLY A 41 -3.13 12.79 -1.62
N LEU A 42 -3.61 11.55 -1.59
CA LEU A 42 -4.89 11.16 -1.00
C LEU A 42 -4.67 10.07 0.06
N CYS A 43 -5.31 10.25 1.22
CA CYS A 43 -5.33 9.25 2.29
C CYS A 43 -6.69 9.26 3.01
N ALA A 44 -6.96 8.23 3.82
CA ALA A 44 -8.10 8.18 4.72
C ALA A 44 -7.63 8.32 6.17
N LEU A 45 -8.39 9.06 6.96
CA LEU A 45 -8.31 9.06 8.42
C LEU A 45 -9.44 8.18 8.98
N VAL A 46 -9.08 7.22 9.82
CA VAL A 46 -10.00 6.34 10.54
C VAL A 46 -9.66 6.33 12.03
N PRO A 47 -10.59 6.00 12.94
CA PRO A 47 -10.24 5.74 14.34
C PRO A 47 -9.18 4.62 14.42
N ALA A 48 -8.21 4.69 15.33
CA ALA A 48 -7.17 3.66 15.44
C ALA A 48 -7.74 2.26 15.78
N ALA A 49 -8.83 2.22 16.54
CA ALA A 49 -9.58 1.00 16.87
C ALA A 49 -10.93 0.99 16.14
N PHE A 50 -10.91 0.98 14.80
CA PHE A 50 -12.13 0.95 14.00
C PHE A 50 -12.62 -0.49 13.76
N GLN A 51 -13.90 -0.62 13.41
CA GLN A 51 -14.52 -1.86 12.94
C GLN A 51 -15.16 -1.61 11.57
N PHE A 52 -15.25 -2.65 10.75
CA PHE A 52 -15.91 -2.56 9.46
C PHE A 52 -17.43 -2.81 9.57
N PRO A 53 -18.25 -2.15 8.72
CA PRO A 53 -17.87 -1.01 7.88
C PRO A 53 -17.57 0.23 8.72
N CYS A 54 -16.63 1.07 8.27
CA CYS A 54 -16.36 2.36 8.89
C CYS A 54 -16.51 3.51 7.89
N ARG A 55 -16.68 4.73 8.40
CA ARG A 55 -16.76 5.94 7.58
C ARG A 55 -15.43 6.69 7.63
N PRO A 56 -14.52 6.48 6.67
CA PRO A 56 -13.26 7.19 6.63
C PRO A 56 -13.49 8.68 6.31
N PHE A 57 -12.64 9.53 6.88
CA PHE A 57 -12.50 10.91 6.40
C PHE A 57 -11.39 10.95 5.35
N MET A 58 -11.75 11.22 4.10
CA MET A 58 -10.78 11.33 3.01
C MET A 58 -10.06 12.69 3.04
N GLU A 59 -8.74 12.66 3.19
CA GLU A 59 -7.89 13.84 3.35
C GLU A 59 -7.01 14.04 2.10
N LYS A 60 -7.05 15.26 1.53
CA LYS A 60 -6.21 15.71 0.42
C LYS A 60 -4.96 16.38 0.97
N ARG A 61 -3.79 16.09 0.40
CA ARG A 61 -2.52 16.69 0.83
C ARG A 61 -2.32 18.13 0.36
N VAL A 62 -2.83 18.51 -0.83
CA VAL A 62 -2.48 19.79 -1.50
C VAL A 62 -3.70 20.52 -2.12
N SER A 63 -4.93 20.33 -1.63
CA SER A 63 -6.12 21.02 -2.16
C SER A 63 -7.23 21.20 -1.12
N MET A 64 -7.98 22.31 -1.22
CA MET A 64 -9.37 22.49 -0.73
C MET A 64 -10.13 23.34 -1.77
N PRO A 65 -11.34 22.94 -2.23
CA PRO A 65 -12.53 23.07 -1.37
C PRO A 65 -13.60 21.96 -1.43
N ARG A 66 -13.61 21.03 -2.40
CA ARG A 66 -14.73 20.06 -2.52
C ARG A 66 -14.55 18.87 -1.59
N ALA A 67 -15.50 18.65 -0.69
CA ALA A 67 -15.54 17.43 0.09
C ALA A 67 -15.69 16.20 -0.83
N PHE A 68 -15.01 15.11 -0.49
CA PHE A 68 -15.30 13.81 -1.10
C PHE A 68 -16.73 13.38 -0.76
N PRO A 69 -17.39 12.58 -1.61
CA PRO A 69 -18.67 12.00 -1.26
C PRO A 69 -18.53 11.15 0.01
N GLU A 70 -19.59 11.08 0.81
CA GLU A 70 -19.64 10.17 1.94
C GLU A 70 -19.53 8.73 1.42
N MET A 71 -18.62 7.97 2.04
CA MET A 71 -18.34 6.60 1.68
C MET A 71 -18.16 5.74 2.93
N GLU A 72 -18.44 4.45 2.78
CA GLU A 72 -18.22 3.42 3.78
C GLU A 72 -17.10 2.51 3.29
N MET A 73 -16.03 2.41 4.07
CA MET A 73 -14.99 1.42 3.83
C MET A 73 -15.49 0.09 4.37
N GLN A 74 -15.60 -0.90 3.48
CA GLN A 74 -16.11 -2.24 3.77
C GLN A 74 -14.96 -3.25 3.71
N GLU A 75 -14.97 -4.22 4.63
CA GLU A 75 -13.97 -5.29 4.66
C GLU A 75 -14.18 -6.26 3.50
N LEU A 76 -13.07 -6.66 2.88
CA LEU A 76 -12.99 -7.78 1.96
C LEU A 76 -11.97 -8.80 2.51
N PRO A 77 -12.02 -10.07 2.07
CA PRO A 77 -11.08 -11.09 2.53
C PRO A 77 -9.62 -10.66 2.36
N HIS A 78 -8.75 -11.12 3.27
CA HIS A 78 -7.30 -10.92 3.21
C HIS A 78 -6.85 -9.45 3.25
N ASN A 79 -7.31 -8.68 4.24
CA ASN A 79 -6.90 -7.28 4.46
C ASN A 79 -7.21 -6.32 3.31
N ARG A 80 -8.15 -6.65 2.44
CA ARG A 80 -8.57 -5.76 1.35
C ARG A 80 -9.84 -5.02 1.74
N VAL A 81 -10.13 -3.94 1.04
CA VAL A 81 -11.33 -3.13 1.27
C VAL A 81 -11.98 -2.71 -0.03
N ALA A 82 -13.25 -2.36 0.04
CA ALA A 82 -13.96 -1.59 -0.97
C ALA A 82 -14.51 -0.30 -0.34
N PHE A 83 -14.73 0.74 -1.16
CA PHE A 83 -15.43 1.95 -0.73
C PHE A 83 -16.81 1.98 -1.36
N PHE A 84 -17.83 1.82 -0.55
CA PHE A 84 -19.24 1.89 -0.95
C PHE A 84 -19.78 3.30 -0.73
N LEU A 85 -20.65 3.78 -1.62
CA LEU A 85 -21.31 5.08 -1.56
C LEU A 85 -22.81 4.86 -1.29
N PRO A 86 -23.26 4.91 -0.02
CA PRO A 86 -24.63 4.53 0.33
C PRO A 86 -25.71 5.34 -0.38
N ARG A 87 -25.43 6.62 -0.66
CA ARG A 87 -26.38 7.52 -1.34
C ARG A 87 -26.65 7.12 -2.79
N HIS A 88 -25.67 6.51 -3.45
CA HIS A 88 -25.73 6.19 -4.88
C HIS A 88 -25.84 4.68 -5.15
N GLU A 89 -25.67 3.86 -4.11
CA GLU A 89 -25.63 2.40 -4.20
C GLU A 89 -24.54 1.92 -5.17
N THR A 90 -23.41 2.62 -5.19
CA THR A 90 -22.25 2.34 -6.06
C THR A 90 -20.95 2.24 -5.27
N TYR A 91 -19.89 1.80 -5.93
CA TYR A 91 -18.55 1.65 -5.38
C TYR A 91 -17.56 2.60 -6.06
N LEU A 92 -16.52 2.98 -5.32
CA LEU A 92 -15.30 3.53 -5.90
C LEU A 92 -14.64 2.47 -6.79
N ILE A 93 -14.25 2.85 -8.00
CA ILE A 93 -13.65 1.97 -9.00
C ILE A 93 -12.38 2.61 -9.56
N SER A 94 -11.33 1.81 -9.75
CA SER A 94 -10.11 2.18 -10.48
C SER A 94 -9.98 1.34 -11.76
N VAL A 95 -10.20 1.95 -12.93
CA VAL A 95 -10.22 1.23 -14.22
C VAL A 95 -8.87 1.29 -14.95
N PRO A 96 -8.40 0.20 -15.58
CA PRO A 96 -7.09 0.13 -16.22
C PRO A 96 -6.99 1.01 -17.49
N PHE A 97 -8.10 1.28 -18.17
CA PHE A 97 -8.11 1.90 -19.50
C PHE A 97 -8.15 3.44 -19.45
N GLY A 98 -7.67 4.05 -20.54
CA GLY A 98 -7.55 5.52 -20.67
C GLY A 98 -6.44 6.10 -19.78
N SER A 99 -6.64 7.32 -19.27
CA SER A 99 -5.69 7.97 -18.34
C SER A 99 -5.71 7.41 -16.91
N GLY A 100 -6.23 6.20 -16.69
CA GLY A 100 -6.44 5.65 -15.35
C GLY A 100 -7.54 6.40 -14.59
N LEU A 101 -8.79 6.12 -14.95
CA LEU A 101 -9.94 6.76 -14.32
C LEU A 101 -10.21 6.13 -12.94
N VAL A 102 -10.35 7.00 -11.94
CA VAL A 102 -10.88 6.65 -10.62
C VAL A 102 -12.20 7.38 -10.44
N ASP A 103 -13.28 6.67 -10.17
CA ASP A 103 -14.64 7.24 -10.14
C ASP A 103 -15.57 6.42 -9.23
N TYR A 104 -16.85 6.79 -9.14
CA TYR A 104 -17.81 6.30 -8.15
C TYR A 104 -19.04 5.62 -8.75
N TYR A 105 -18.98 5.12 -9.98
CA TYR A 105 -20.17 4.65 -10.71
C TYR A 105 -20.36 3.13 -10.70
N SER A 106 -19.46 2.35 -10.09
CA SER A 106 -19.53 0.89 -10.22
C SER A 106 -20.70 0.32 -9.42
N PRO A 107 -21.62 -0.46 -10.02
CA PRO A 107 -22.79 -0.98 -9.31
C PRO A 107 -22.49 -2.23 -8.47
N SER A 108 -21.29 -2.80 -8.62
CA SER A 108 -20.95 -4.09 -7.99
C SER A 108 -19.49 -4.13 -7.62
N GLN A 109 -19.19 -4.69 -6.45
CA GLN A 109 -17.82 -4.96 -6.03
C GLN A 109 -17.26 -6.16 -6.80
N LYS A 110 -16.24 -5.92 -7.63
CA LYS A 110 -15.42 -6.92 -8.32
C LYS A 110 -13.95 -6.64 -7.99
N GLU A 111 -13.06 -6.84 -8.96
CA GLU A 111 -11.62 -6.65 -8.79
C GLU A 111 -11.24 -5.16 -8.75
N TRP A 112 -11.76 -4.33 -9.66
CA TRP A 112 -11.34 -2.93 -9.82
C TRP A 112 -11.86 -1.99 -8.72
N GLU A 113 -12.81 -2.45 -7.92
CA GLU A 113 -13.34 -1.78 -6.73
C GLU A 113 -12.59 -2.20 -5.45
N THR A 114 -11.56 -3.04 -5.60
CA THR A 114 -10.76 -3.57 -4.48
C THR A 114 -9.50 -2.75 -4.27
N PHE A 115 -9.24 -2.41 -3.01
CA PHE A 115 -8.08 -1.64 -2.58
C PHE A 115 -7.37 -2.33 -1.40
N LEU A 116 -6.05 -2.17 -1.33
CA LEU A 116 -5.23 -2.56 -0.18
C LEU A 116 -4.93 -1.32 0.68
N PRO A 117 -5.48 -1.24 1.91
CA PRO A 117 -5.07 -0.23 2.88
C PRO A 117 -3.62 -0.46 3.32
N LEU A 118 -2.83 0.61 3.36
CA LEU A 118 -1.43 0.61 3.71
C LEU A 118 -1.17 1.70 4.76
N THR A 119 -0.49 1.33 5.85
CA THR A 119 0.02 2.32 6.82
C THR A 119 1.31 2.96 6.31
N LEU A 120 1.80 3.97 7.03
CA LEU A 120 3.09 4.59 6.73
C LEU A 120 4.24 3.57 6.81
N GLU A 121 4.22 2.70 7.81
CA GLU A 121 5.20 1.65 8.03
C GLU A 121 5.19 0.63 6.89
N MET A 122 4.00 0.23 6.42
CA MET A 122 3.86 -0.67 5.26
C MET A 122 4.41 -0.02 3.98
N LEU A 123 4.13 1.27 3.74
CA LEU A 123 4.68 2.00 2.60
C LEU A 123 6.21 2.13 2.67
N ARG A 124 6.77 2.28 3.87
CA ARG A 124 8.24 2.25 4.07
C ARG A 124 8.80 0.87 3.74
N GLY A 125 8.19 -0.20 4.23
CA GLY A 125 8.61 -1.56 3.92
C GLY A 125 8.54 -1.87 2.43
N LEU A 126 7.45 -1.48 1.77
CA LEU A 126 7.30 -1.61 0.33
C LEU A 126 8.35 -0.78 -0.43
N SER A 127 8.63 0.45 0.02
CA SER A 127 9.67 1.29 -0.58
C SER A 127 11.05 0.63 -0.50
N LEU A 128 11.39 0.04 0.66
CA LEU A 128 12.66 -0.67 0.84
C LEU A 128 12.74 -1.90 -0.07
N LEU A 129 11.66 -2.68 -0.19
CA LEU A 129 11.63 -3.88 -1.03
C LEU A 129 11.89 -3.57 -2.50
N VAL A 130 11.24 -2.57 -3.08
CA VAL A 130 11.36 -2.28 -4.51
C VAL A 130 12.52 -1.35 -4.86
N THR A 131 13.26 -0.85 -3.87
CA THR A 131 14.46 -0.03 -4.11
C THR A 131 15.67 -0.93 -4.29
N PRO A 132 16.32 -0.93 -5.47
CA PRO A 132 17.51 -1.74 -5.70
C PRO A 132 18.59 -1.47 -4.66
N ALA A 133 19.22 -2.53 -4.17
CA ALA A 133 20.30 -2.49 -3.16
C ALA A 133 19.91 -1.89 -1.79
N ALA A 134 18.65 -1.55 -1.52
CA ALA A 134 18.23 -1.15 -0.18
C ALA A 134 18.15 -2.37 0.76
N LEU A 135 17.63 -3.48 0.27
CA LEU A 135 17.56 -4.74 0.98
C LEU A 135 18.23 -5.86 0.20
N LYS A 136 18.81 -6.82 0.93
CA LYS A 136 19.14 -8.15 0.43
C LYS A 136 18.21 -9.14 1.13
N LEU A 137 17.53 -9.99 0.37
CA LEU A 137 16.62 -11.01 0.90
C LEU A 137 17.18 -12.38 0.58
N GLU A 138 17.29 -13.25 1.58
CA GLU A 138 17.73 -14.64 1.43
C GLU A 138 16.57 -15.56 1.83
N ASP A 139 16.30 -16.58 1.02
CA ASP A 139 15.30 -17.60 1.35
C ASP A 139 15.83 -18.66 2.32
N ASP A 140 15.02 -19.66 2.62
CA ASP A 140 15.35 -20.76 3.53
C ASP A 140 16.47 -21.67 3.01
N THR A 141 16.79 -21.61 1.72
CA THR A 141 17.92 -22.30 1.11
C THR A 141 19.20 -21.46 1.11
N GLY A 142 19.11 -20.19 1.50
CA GLY A 142 20.20 -19.21 1.42
C GLY A 142 20.37 -18.60 0.03
N GLU A 143 19.42 -18.81 -0.88
CA GLU A 143 19.43 -18.17 -2.20
C GLU A 143 18.95 -16.72 -2.08
N GLU A 144 19.65 -15.82 -2.76
CA GLU A 144 19.28 -14.41 -2.79
C GLU A 144 18.10 -14.18 -3.72
N LEU A 145 17.02 -13.61 -3.19
CA LEU A 145 15.86 -13.20 -3.97
C LEU A 145 16.18 -11.90 -4.73
N PRO A 146 15.82 -11.80 -6.03
CA PRO A 146 16.05 -10.59 -6.81
C PRO A 146 15.21 -9.43 -6.28
N THR A 147 15.63 -8.18 -6.57
CA THR A 147 14.79 -7.01 -6.27
C THR A 147 13.44 -7.15 -6.99
N PRO A 148 12.31 -7.12 -6.26
CA PRO A 148 11.01 -7.31 -6.86
C PRO A 148 10.53 -6.08 -7.63
N ALA A 149 9.67 -6.32 -8.62
CA ALA A 149 8.86 -5.29 -9.26
C ALA A 149 7.41 -5.35 -8.74
N LEU A 150 6.74 -4.20 -8.65
CA LEU A 150 5.32 -4.15 -8.35
C LEU A 150 4.50 -4.45 -9.62
N HIS A 151 3.51 -5.33 -9.49
CA HIS A 151 2.62 -5.77 -10.56
C HIS A 151 1.15 -5.61 -10.16
N GLU A 152 0.28 -5.85 -11.13
CA GLU A 152 -1.16 -5.94 -10.93
C GLU A 152 -1.53 -6.98 -9.86
N GLN A 153 -2.77 -6.94 -9.42
CA GLN A 153 -3.35 -7.74 -8.33
C GLN A 153 -2.67 -7.49 -6.98
N MET A 154 -2.03 -6.32 -6.82
CA MET A 154 -1.30 -5.92 -5.60
C MET A 154 -0.20 -6.95 -5.27
N THR A 155 0.61 -7.33 -6.26
CA THR A 155 1.66 -8.37 -6.12
C THR A 155 3.06 -7.81 -6.34
N LEU A 156 4.03 -8.32 -5.59
CA LEU A 156 5.46 -8.15 -5.89
C LEU A 156 5.97 -9.37 -6.64
N ARG A 157 6.64 -9.16 -7.78
CA ARG A 157 7.24 -10.24 -8.56
C ARG A 157 8.74 -10.34 -8.28
N PHE A 158 9.14 -11.45 -7.65
CA PHE A 158 10.53 -11.85 -7.39
C PHE A 158 10.94 -12.91 -8.42
N GLY A 159 11.46 -12.48 -9.58
CA GLY A 159 11.75 -13.40 -10.69
C GLY A 159 10.46 -14.08 -11.17
N GLU A 160 10.33 -15.38 -10.95
CA GLU A 160 9.12 -16.16 -11.30
C GLU A 160 8.11 -16.32 -10.15
N ARG A 161 8.44 -15.83 -8.95
CA ARG A 161 7.57 -15.90 -7.76
C ARG A 161 6.74 -14.63 -7.63
N ASN A 162 5.46 -14.77 -7.32
CA ASN A 162 4.59 -13.64 -7.00
C ASN A 162 4.28 -13.66 -5.50
N LEU A 163 4.48 -12.53 -4.84
CA LEU A 163 4.19 -12.30 -3.44
C LEU A 163 2.98 -11.36 -3.32
N PRO A 164 1.80 -11.86 -2.92
CA PRO A 164 0.61 -11.02 -2.74
C PRO A 164 0.77 -10.10 -1.53
N LEU A 165 0.75 -8.77 -1.74
CA LEU A 165 0.97 -7.79 -0.67
C LEU A 165 -0.11 -7.87 0.42
N PHE A 166 -1.35 -8.18 0.01
CA PHE A 166 -2.51 -8.27 0.90
C PHE A 166 -2.42 -9.44 1.92
N LEU A 167 -1.56 -10.44 1.66
CA LEU A 167 -1.25 -11.51 2.63
C LEU A 167 -0.08 -11.17 3.55
N ASN A 168 0.64 -10.08 3.27
CA ASN A 168 1.95 -9.80 3.86
C ASN A 168 2.00 -8.40 4.52
N THR A 169 0.87 -7.88 5.00
CA THR A 169 0.79 -6.56 5.65
C THR A 169 1.67 -6.46 6.90
N ASP A 170 1.72 -7.51 7.71
CA ASP A 170 2.60 -7.60 8.88
C ASP A 170 4.08 -7.64 8.48
N ALA A 171 4.41 -8.41 7.43
CA ALA A 171 5.77 -8.48 6.91
C ALA A 171 6.23 -7.11 6.38
N LEU A 172 5.40 -6.40 5.61
CA LEU A 172 5.69 -5.04 5.15
C LEU A 172 5.95 -4.08 6.31
N THR A 173 5.13 -4.17 7.37
CA THR A 173 5.30 -3.34 8.56
C THR A 173 6.64 -3.62 9.25
N ARG A 174 6.97 -4.91 9.46
CA ARG A 174 8.24 -5.32 10.09
C ARG A 174 9.44 -4.90 9.25
N ILE A 175 9.38 -5.08 7.93
CA ILE A 175 10.45 -4.65 7.01
C ILE A 175 10.66 -3.14 7.09
N GLY A 176 9.57 -2.35 7.12
CA GLY A 176 9.62 -0.90 7.25
C GLY A 176 10.22 -0.38 8.56
N GLN A 177 10.44 -1.26 9.54
CA GLN A 177 11.03 -0.96 10.85
C GLN A 177 12.45 -1.50 11.02
N ILE A 178 13.00 -2.23 10.04
CA ILE A 178 14.38 -2.73 10.10
C ILE A 178 15.35 -1.55 10.02
N MET A 179 16.26 -1.45 10.99
CA MET A 179 17.28 -0.40 11.00
C MET A 179 18.37 -0.68 9.96
N PRO A 180 18.93 0.35 9.29
CA PRO A 180 20.07 0.16 8.40
C PRO A 180 21.22 -0.59 9.07
N GLY A 181 21.81 -1.55 8.36
CA GLY A 181 22.90 -2.40 8.87
C GLY A 181 22.45 -3.56 9.77
N THR A 182 21.14 -3.76 9.94
CA THR A 182 20.60 -4.89 10.71
C THR A 182 19.89 -5.91 9.83
N SER A 183 19.70 -7.11 10.38
CA SER A 183 19.02 -8.21 9.73
C SER A 183 17.83 -8.67 10.57
N ALA A 184 16.77 -9.14 9.93
CA ALA A 184 15.62 -9.73 10.61
C ALA A 184 15.09 -10.94 9.84
N SER A 185 14.65 -11.97 10.57
CA SER A 185 13.88 -13.07 9.98
C SER A 185 12.41 -12.66 9.88
N ILE A 186 11.88 -12.66 8.67
CA ILE A 186 10.51 -12.25 8.32
C ILE A 186 9.81 -13.44 7.68
N GLU A 187 8.57 -13.68 8.07
CA GLU A 187 7.73 -14.72 7.45
C GLU A 187 6.98 -14.11 6.25
N LEU A 188 7.08 -14.76 5.09
CA LEU A 188 6.37 -14.37 3.87
C LEU A 188 5.36 -15.42 3.43
N THR A 189 4.13 -15.01 3.18
CA THR A 189 3.06 -15.87 2.67
C THR A 189 2.93 -15.70 1.15
N TRP A 190 3.31 -16.73 0.41
CA TRP A 190 3.35 -16.68 -1.06
C TRP A 190 2.00 -17.01 -1.72
N GLN A 191 1.14 -17.75 -1.04
CA GLN A 191 -0.15 -18.22 -1.55
C GLN A 191 -1.20 -18.26 -0.45
N ILE A 192 -2.47 -18.11 -0.82
CA ILE A 192 -3.61 -18.27 0.10
C ILE A 192 -3.61 -19.70 0.65
N ASP A 193 -3.92 -19.84 1.93
CA ASP A 193 -3.94 -21.12 2.67
C ASP A 193 -2.60 -21.87 2.78
N ALA A 194 -1.51 -21.30 2.28
CA ALA A 194 -0.17 -21.84 2.45
C ALA A 194 0.46 -21.34 3.76
N ALA A 195 1.30 -22.18 4.36
CA ALA A 195 2.13 -21.75 5.48
C ALA A 195 3.11 -20.65 5.03
N PRO A 196 3.37 -19.63 5.88
CA PRO A 196 4.45 -18.69 5.62
C PRO A 196 5.80 -19.40 5.51
N SER A 197 6.70 -18.82 4.72
CA SER A 197 8.08 -19.27 4.59
C SER A 197 9.02 -18.19 5.13
N PRO A 198 10.03 -18.55 5.94
CA PRO A 198 10.97 -17.58 6.47
C PRO A 198 11.88 -17.05 5.36
N VAL A 199 12.17 -15.76 5.42
CA VAL A 199 13.25 -15.10 4.68
C VAL A 199 14.10 -14.27 5.64
N ILE A 200 15.40 -14.22 5.39
CA ILE A 200 16.29 -13.29 6.10
C ILE A 200 16.37 -12.00 5.29
N VAL A 201 15.99 -10.90 5.93
CA VAL A 201 16.03 -9.57 5.32
C VAL A 201 17.19 -8.79 5.92
N HIS A 202 18.14 -8.38 5.07
CA HIS A 202 19.27 -7.55 5.44
C HIS A 202 19.07 -6.13 4.92
N HIS A 203 18.99 -5.14 5.81
CA HIS A 203 18.92 -3.75 5.41
C HIS A 203 20.34 -3.21 5.20
N GLN A 204 20.66 -2.86 3.96
CA GLN A 204 21.98 -2.36 3.60
C GLN A 204 22.22 -0.98 4.21
N THR A 205 23.48 -0.70 4.59
CA THR A 205 23.89 0.68 4.89
C THR A 205 24.14 1.40 3.58
N ALA A 206 23.70 2.65 3.47
CA ALA A 206 24.08 3.47 2.32
C ALA A 206 25.61 3.49 2.21
N PRO A 207 26.19 3.36 1.00
CA PRO A 207 27.63 3.47 0.85
C PRO A 207 28.07 4.83 1.38
N THR A 208 28.99 4.84 2.34
CA THR A 208 29.66 6.06 2.80
C THR A 208 30.26 6.73 1.57
N PRO A 209 29.91 7.99 1.24
CA PRO A 209 30.56 8.67 0.13
C PRO A 209 32.05 8.72 0.40
N ALA A 210 32.86 8.28 -0.57
CA ALA A 210 34.31 8.39 -0.47
C ALA A 210 34.67 9.86 -0.21
N PRO A 211 35.60 10.16 0.72
CA PRO A 211 36.01 11.53 0.96
C PRO A 211 36.52 12.14 -0.33
N GLU A 212 35.92 13.25 -0.75
CA GLU A 212 36.41 14.06 -1.86
C GLU A 212 37.87 14.42 -1.54
N THR A 213 38.77 13.94 -2.39
CA THR A 213 40.19 14.34 -2.32
C THR A 213 40.24 15.78 -2.82
N LEU A 214 40.58 16.69 -1.91
CA LEU A 214 40.82 18.12 -2.16
C LEU A 214 41.98 18.36 -3.13
#